data_AF-A0A090RRS5-F1
#
_entry.id   AF-A0A090RRS5-F1
#
_cell.length_a   1.000
_cell.length_b   1.000
_cell.length_c   1.000
_cell.angle_alpha   90.00
_cell.angle_beta   90.00
_cell.angle_gamma   90.00
#
_symmetry.space_group_name_H-M   'P 1'
#
loop_
_entity.id
_entity.type
_entity.pdbx_description
1 polymer ?
#
loop_
_entity_poly.entity_id
_entity_poly.type
_entity_poly.pdbx_seq_one_letter_code
_entity_poly.pdbx_strand_id
1 'polypeptide(L)'
;MELRLEFNSDDLDYLSNLCHNCGACYHNCQYAKPHEFELNVPGAMAELREESYAQYAWPSFMGSAFKNNGLWVTSALLVLVTAFMVLGAYFTGDSFFQVHDNAFYGVISHNVMVGIFGTVALFVAIAMVMSIVNFWKVMRLPAPWKLDWGLVAKGVKDGLTLKYLDGGNGQGCSYPSEKPSMARRYFHQMTFWGSCFASLQPQRQQ
;
A
#
# COMPACT_ATOMS: atom_id res chain seq x y z
N MET A 1 -9.04 -1.60 -24.26
CA MET A 1 -10.08 -1.62 -23.23
C MET A 1 -10.75 -2.97 -23.39
N GLU A 2 -10.60 -3.86 -22.40
CA GLU A 2 -11.33 -5.12 -22.42
C GLU A 2 -12.81 -4.83 -22.18
N LEU A 3 -13.70 -5.46 -22.95
CA LEU A 3 -15.13 -5.33 -22.78
C LEU A 3 -15.60 -6.45 -21.85
N ARG A 4 -15.85 -6.13 -20.58
CA ARG A 4 -16.49 -7.03 -19.61
C ARG A 4 -17.98 -6.72 -19.58
N LEU A 5 -18.81 -7.74 -19.81
CA LEU A 5 -20.28 -7.62 -19.84
C LEU A 5 -20.93 -8.30 -18.63
N GLU A 6 -20.15 -9.07 -17.88
CA GLU A 6 -20.54 -9.68 -16.61
C GLU A 6 -19.90 -8.88 -15.47
N PHE A 7 -20.64 -8.74 -14.36
CA PHE A 7 -20.18 -8.07 -13.14
C PHE A 7 -20.23 -9.08 -12.00
N ASN A 8 -19.43 -10.14 -12.12
CA ASN A 8 -19.23 -11.09 -11.02
C ASN A 8 -18.27 -10.49 -9.97
N SER A 9 -18.08 -11.18 -8.85
CA SER A 9 -17.18 -10.73 -7.77
C SER A 9 -15.77 -10.41 -8.26
N ASP A 10 -15.22 -11.27 -9.12
CA ASP A 10 -13.84 -11.16 -9.59
C ASP A 10 -13.67 -9.91 -10.47
N ASP A 11 -14.66 -9.60 -11.30
CA ASP A 11 -14.70 -8.40 -12.13
C ASP A 11 -14.85 -7.12 -11.29
N LEU A 12 -15.64 -7.17 -10.22
CA LEU A 12 -15.80 -6.03 -9.30
C LEU A 12 -14.52 -5.77 -8.51
N ASP A 13 -13.83 -6.81 -8.05
CA ASP A 13 -12.52 -6.70 -7.39
C ASP A 13 -11.45 -6.14 -8.35
N TYR A 14 -11.49 -6.54 -9.62
CA TYR A 14 -10.62 -5.98 -10.64
C TYR A 14 -10.86 -4.47 -10.84
N LEU A 15 -12.13 -4.09 -11.02
CA LEU A 15 -12.51 -2.70 -11.27
C LEU A 15 -12.26 -1.80 -10.06
N SER A 16 -12.50 -2.29 -8.85
CA SER A 16 -12.24 -1.54 -7.61
C SER A 16 -10.75 -1.18 -7.47
N ASN A 17 -9.85 -2.07 -7.89
CA ASN A 17 -8.41 -1.86 -7.89
C ASN A 17 -7.90 -0.97 -9.04
N LEU A 18 -8.70 -0.78 -10.10
CA LEU A 18 -8.46 0.21 -11.15
C LEU A 18 -9.01 1.60 -10.80
N CYS A 19 -9.98 1.67 -9.89
CA CYS A 19 -10.57 2.94 -9.47
C CYS A 19 -9.57 3.79 -8.68
N HIS A 20 -9.28 4.99 -9.17
CA HIS A 20 -8.39 5.94 -8.48
C HIS A 20 -9.09 6.81 -7.43
N ASN A 21 -10.40 6.62 -7.22
CA ASN A 21 -11.23 7.49 -6.38
C ASN A 21 -11.03 8.98 -6.75
N CYS A 22 -11.11 9.25 -8.06
CA CYS A 22 -10.79 10.55 -8.67
C CYS A 22 -11.93 11.58 -8.54
N GLY A 23 -13.17 11.12 -8.29
CA GLY A 23 -14.34 11.98 -8.08
C GLY A 23 -15.02 12.52 -9.35
N ALA A 24 -14.35 12.54 -10.50
CA ALA A 24 -14.93 13.05 -11.75
C ALA A 24 -16.24 12.34 -12.15
N CYS A 25 -16.28 11.00 -12.08
CA CYS A 25 -17.52 10.27 -12.38
C CYS A 25 -18.67 10.56 -11.40
N TYR A 26 -18.37 10.93 -10.14
CA TYR A 26 -19.38 11.29 -9.16
C TYR A 26 -19.98 12.67 -9.44
N HIS A 27 -19.14 13.67 -9.71
CA HIS A 27 -19.60 15.05 -9.97
C HIS A 27 -20.34 15.19 -11.32
N ASN A 28 -20.12 14.27 -12.24
CA ASN A 28 -20.83 14.20 -13.52
C ASN A 28 -22.01 13.22 -13.52
N CYS A 29 -22.31 12.56 -12.39
CA CYS A 29 -23.39 11.60 -12.28
C CYS A 29 -24.74 12.30 -12.08
N GLN A 30 -25.70 12.03 -12.97
CA GLN A 30 -27.07 12.55 -12.85
C GLN A 30 -27.82 12.00 -11.62
N TYR A 31 -27.34 10.86 -11.09
CA TYR A 31 -27.92 10.15 -9.95
C TYR A 31 -27.12 10.33 -8.65
N ALA A 32 -26.08 11.16 -8.65
CA ALA A 32 -25.44 11.59 -7.41
C ALA A 32 -26.35 12.57 -6.65
N LYS A 33 -25.95 12.97 -5.43
CA LYS A 33 -26.70 13.95 -4.63
C LYS A 33 -26.97 15.22 -5.45
N PRO A 34 -28.21 15.78 -5.45
CA PRO A 34 -29.34 15.49 -4.58
C PRO A 34 -30.37 14.46 -5.11
N HIS A 35 -30.05 13.67 -6.13
CA HIS A 35 -30.95 12.62 -6.62
C HIS A 35 -31.24 11.60 -5.51
N GLU A 36 -32.47 11.06 -5.46
CA GLU A 36 -32.92 10.10 -4.44
C GLU A 36 -32.11 8.79 -4.35
N PHE A 37 -31.32 8.49 -5.38
CA PHE A 37 -30.46 7.30 -5.42
C PHE A 37 -29.11 7.53 -4.73
N GLU A 38 -28.68 8.80 -4.62
CA GLU A 38 -27.43 9.22 -3.99
C GLU A 38 -26.21 8.38 -4.41
N LEU A 39 -26.09 8.06 -5.71
CA LEU A 39 -25.05 7.15 -6.19
C LEU A 39 -23.64 7.70 -5.96
N ASN A 40 -22.85 6.97 -5.19
CA ASN A 40 -21.44 7.26 -4.92
C ASN A 40 -20.54 6.09 -5.34
N VAL A 41 -20.35 5.95 -6.66
CA VAL A 41 -19.50 4.89 -7.24
C VAL A 41 -18.05 4.94 -6.71
N PRO A 42 -17.38 6.11 -6.61
CA PRO A 42 -16.02 6.15 -6.05
C PRO A 42 -15.95 5.68 -4.60
N GLY A 43 -16.98 5.99 -3.80
CA GLY A 43 -17.11 5.52 -2.41
C GLY A 43 -17.25 4.00 -2.35
N ALA A 44 -18.21 3.43 -3.09
CA ALA A 44 -18.43 1.99 -3.13
C ALA A 44 -17.20 1.22 -3.63
N MET A 45 -16.52 1.73 -4.67
CA MET A 45 -15.28 1.12 -5.17
C MET A 45 -14.11 1.24 -4.18
N ALA A 46 -14.06 2.32 -3.39
CA ALA A 46 -13.04 2.47 -2.36
C ALA A 46 -13.22 1.45 -1.23
N GLU A 47 -14.47 1.22 -0.79
CA GLU A 47 -14.82 0.21 0.21
C GLU A 47 -14.51 -1.20 -0.30
N LEU A 48 -15.00 -1.55 -1.50
CA LEU A 48 -14.75 -2.87 -2.09
C LEU A 48 -13.25 -3.16 -2.28
N ARG A 49 -12.46 -2.13 -2.63
CA ARG A 49 -11.01 -2.28 -2.75
C ARG A 49 -10.37 -2.62 -1.40
N GLU A 50 -10.79 -2.01 -0.30
CA GLU A 50 -10.30 -2.35 1.04
C GLU A 50 -10.69 -3.78 1.45
N GLU A 51 -11.91 -4.21 1.12
CA GLU A 51 -12.35 -5.60 1.32
C GLU A 51 -11.49 -6.58 0.51
N SER A 52 -11.18 -6.25 -0.75
CA SER A 52 -10.34 -7.07 -1.61
C SER A 52 -8.92 -7.26 -1.03
N TYR A 53 -8.36 -6.22 -0.39
CA TYR A 53 -7.05 -6.34 0.27
C TYR A 53 -7.08 -7.34 1.43
N ALA A 54 -8.13 -7.29 2.26
CA ALA A 54 -8.31 -8.24 3.35
C ALA A 54 -8.53 -9.66 2.84
N GLN A 55 -9.29 -9.82 1.75
CA GLN A 55 -9.59 -11.12 1.14
C GLN A 55 -8.36 -11.80 0.54
N TYR A 56 -7.46 -11.02 -0.10
CA TYR A 56 -6.28 -11.55 -0.77
C TYR A 56 -5.02 -11.52 0.09
N ALA A 57 -5.08 -10.97 1.30
CA ALA A 57 -3.97 -10.93 2.25
C ALA A 57 -3.42 -12.32 2.57
N TRP A 58 -2.10 -12.42 2.62
CA TRP A 58 -1.41 -13.58 3.15
C TRP A 58 -0.56 -13.20 4.37
N PRO A 59 -0.56 -14.00 5.44
CA PRO A 59 -1.41 -15.17 5.69
C PRO A 59 -2.90 -14.81 5.82
N SER A 60 -3.80 -15.71 5.40
CA SER A 60 -5.25 -15.42 5.33
C SER A 60 -5.88 -15.01 6.66
N PHE A 61 -5.40 -15.55 7.78
CA PHE A 61 -5.91 -15.18 9.10
C PHE A 61 -5.62 -13.72 9.48
N MET A 62 -4.63 -13.08 8.83
CA MET A 62 -4.31 -11.68 9.05
C MET A 62 -5.21 -10.72 8.26
N GLY A 63 -6.08 -11.22 7.37
CA GLY A 63 -7.04 -10.40 6.63
C GLY A 63 -7.94 -9.55 7.53
N SER A 64 -8.37 -10.09 8.67
CA SER A 64 -9.18 -9.33 9.64
C SER A 64 -8.43 -8.16 10.28
N ALA A 65 -7.09 -8.18 10.29
CA ALA A 65 -6.30 -7.07 10.79
C ALA A 65 -6.36 -5.86 9.84
N PHE A 66 -6.53 -6.08 8.52
CA PHE A 66 -6.68 -4.99 7.55
C PHE A 66 -7.93 -4.15 7.77
N LYS A 67 -9.04 -4.77 8.18
CA LYS A 67 -10.31 -4.05 8.42
C LYS A 67 -10.23 -3.08 9.60
N ASN A 68 -9.41 -3.39 10.61
CA ASN A 68 -9.20 -2.57 11.81
C ASN A 68 -7.72 -2.19 11.99
N ASN A 69 -7.05 -1.88 10.87
CA ASN A 69 -5.60 -1.78 10.80
C ASN A 69 -5.01 -0.79 11.82
N GLY A 70 -5.67 0.36 12.02
CA GLY A 70 -5.18 1.40 12.93
C GLY A 70 -4.98 0.92 14.37
N LEU A 71 -5.94 0.19 14.92
CA LEU A 71 -5.86 -0.32 16.30
C LEU A 71 -4.80 -1.42 16.40
N TRP A 72 -4.86 -2.42 15.51
CA TRP A 72 -3.94 -3.56 15.56
C TRP A 72 -2.49 -3.15 15.33
N VAL A 73 -2.22 -2.28 14.35
CA VAL A 73 -0.86 -1.79 14.08
C VAL A 73 -0.35 -0.95 15.24
N THR A 74 -1.17 -0.05 15.78
CA THR A 74 -0.74 0.79 16.93
C THR A 74 -0.47 -0.07 18.15
N SER A 75 -1.34 -1.02 18.48
CA SER A 75 -1.15 -1.95 19.61
C SER A 75 0.07 -2.84 19.40
N ALA A 76 0.26 -3.42 18.20
CA ALA A 76 1.42 -4.24 17.91
C ALA A 76 2.72 -3.42 17.98
N LEU A 77 2.73 -2.20 17.43
CA LEU A 77 3.87 -1.30 17.52
C LEU A 77 4.22 -0.97 18.97
N LEU A 78 3.21 -0.62 19.78
CA LEU A 78 3.40 -0.33 21.21
C LEU A 78 4.02 -1.54 21.93
N VAL A 79 3.43 -2.73 21.76
CA VAL A 79 3.92 -3.97 22.38
C VAL A 79 5.35 -4.29 21.93
N LEU A 80 5.64 -4.18 20.63
CA LEU A 80 6.96 -4.49 20.08
C LEU A 80 8.03 -3.50 20.54
N VAL A 81 7.73 -2.20 20.56
CA VAL A 81 8.66 -1.17 21.05
C VAL A 81 8.89 -1.34 22.55
N THR A 82 7.84 -1.55 23.34
CA THR A 82 7.99 -1.81 24.79
C THR A 82 8.78 -3.08 25.04
N ALA A 83 8.47 -4.19 24.35
CA ALA A 83 9.22 -5.44 24.46
C ALA A 83 10.68 -5.25 24.07
N PHE A 84 10.96 -4.51 22.99
CA PHE A 84 12.31 -4.19 22.55
C PHE A 84 13.09 -3.42 23.62
N MET A 85 12.47 -2.41 24.25
CA MET A 85 13.09 -1.64 25.34
C MET A 85 13.31 -2.49 26.60
N VAL A 86 12.33 -3.29 27.00
CA VAL A 86 12.42 -4.17 28.19
C VAL A 86 13.46 -5.26 28.00
N LEU A 87 13.47 -5.93 26.84
CA LEU A 87 14.46 -6.96 26.52
C LEU A 87 15.85 -6.35 26.41
N GLY A 88 15.98 -5.18 25.78
CA GLY A 88 17.22 -4.41 25.76
C GLY A 88 17.75 -4.20 27.17
N ALA A 89 16.93 -3.59 28.05
CA ALA A 89 17.30 -3.34 29.43
C ALA A 89 17.65 -4.61 30.22
N TYR A 90 16.91 -5.70 30.00
CA TYR A 90 17.17 -6.99 30.65
C TYR A 90 18.53 -7.57 30.24
N PHE A 91 18.87 -7.55 28.94
CA PHE A 91 20.12 -8.13 28.45
C PHE A 91 21.36 -7.27 28.74
N THR A 92 21.23 -5.94 28.79
CA THR A 92 22.33 -5.03 29.12
C THR A 92 22.46 -4.76 30.62
N GLY A 93 21.41 -5.02 31.41
CA GLY A 93 21.40 -4.76 32.86
C GLY A 93 21.67 -3.29 33.19
N ASP A 94 22.48 -3.04 34.22
CA ASP A 94 22.85 -1.69 34.68
C ASP A 94 23.53 -0.84 33.60
N SER A 95 24.08 -1.47 32.55
CA SER A 95 24.69 -0.75 31.44
C SER A 95 23.68 -0.10 30.49
N PHE A 96 22.38 -0.44 30.55
CA PHE A 96 21.37 0.09 29.62
C PHE A 96 21.27 1.63 29.59
N PHE A 97 21.45 2.28 30.76
CA PHE A 97 21.39 3.74 30.91
C PHE A 97 22.78 4.39 30.99
N GLN A 98 23.85 3.63 30.80
CA GLN A 98 25.22 4.16 30.87
C GLN A 98 25.63 4.79 29.54
N VAL A 99 26.68 5.62 29.58
CA VAL A 99 27.29 6.15 28.36
C VAL A 99 28.06 5.03 27.68
N HIS A 100 27.77 4.79 26.40
CA HIS A 100 28.46 3.79 25.59
C HIS A 100 29.36 4.46 24.55
N ASP A 101 30.60 3.98 24.42
CA ASP A 101 31.58 4.49 23.45
C ASP A 101 31.11 4.31 22.00
N ASN A 102 30.37 3.23 21.74
CA ASN A 102 29.80 2.92 20.42
C ASN A 102 28.38 3.50 20.23
N ALA A 103 28.02 4.51 21.04
CA ALA A 103 26.69 5.10 21.10
C ALA A 103 25.59 4.04 21.23
N PHE A 104 24.51 4.15 20.43
CA PHE A 104 23.38 3.21 20.44
C PHE A 104 23.79 1.75 20.19
N TYR A 105 24.85 1.52 19.40
CA TYR A 105 25.32 0.17 19.09
C TYR A 105 26.00 -0.54 20.27
N GLY A 106 26.35 0.21 21.33
CA GLY A 106 26.79 -0.36 22.60
C GLY A 106 25.66 -1.00 23.41
N VAL A 107 24.42 -0.58 23.18
CA VAL A 107 23.22 -1.18 23.77
C VAL A 107 22.72 -2.34 22.90
N ILE A 108 22.63 -2.12 21.58
CA ILE A 108 22.09 -3.10 20.63
C ILE A 108 23.01 -3.23 19.43
N SER A 109 23.62 -4.41 19.27
CA SER A 109 24.54 -4.64 18.16
C SER A 109 23.84 -4.45 16.80
N HIS A 110 24.58 -3.94 15.83
CA HIS A 110 24.10 -3.77 14.46
C HIS A 110 23.54 -5.10 13.88
N ASN A 111 24.19 -6.22 14.17
CA ASN A 111 23.76 -7.54 13.68
C ASN A 111 22.39 -7.96 14.21
N VAL A 112 22.05 -7.60 15.47
CA VAL A 112 20.72 -7.85 16.04
C VAL A 112 19.67 -7.04 15.28
N MET A 113 19.93 -5.77 15.01
CA MET A 113 19.01 -4.95 14.22
C MET A 113 18.82 -5.48 12.80
N VAL A 114 19.91 -5.82 12.11
CA VAL A 114 19.84 -6.41 10.77
C VAL A 114 19.04 -7.72 10.80
N GLY A 115 19.26 -8.57 11.81
CA GLY A 115 18.52 -9.81 11.97
C GLY A 115 17.01 -9.59 12.15
N ILE A 116 16.62 -8.71 13.08
CA ILE A 116 15.21 -8.43 13.36
C ILE A 116 14.52 -7.77 12.16
N PHE A 117 15.04 -6.63 11.70
CA PHE A 117 14.41 -5.88 10.61
C PHE A 117 14.51 -6.62 9.28
N GLY A 118 15.60 -7.34 9.02
CA GLY A 118 15.75 -8.18 7.83
C GLY A 118 14.75 -9.33 7.82
N THR A 119 14.51 -9.99 8.95
CA THR A 119 13.49 -11.06 9.06
C THR A 119 12.09 -10.51 8.81
N VAL A 120 11.74 -9.36 9.41
CA VAL A 120 10.45 -8.71 9.18
C VAL A 120 10.31 -8.29 7.71
N ALA A 121 11.34 -7.70 7.11
CA ALA A 121 11.33 -7.31 5.71
C ALA A 121 11.15 -8.51 4.77
N LEU A 122 11.82 -9.64 5.05
CA LEU A 122 11.65 -10.88 4.31
C LEU A 122 10.22 -11.42 4.43
N PHE A 123 9.65 -11.43 5.65
CA PHE A 123 8.26 -11.83 5.86
C PHE A 123 7.29 -10.95 5.06
N VAL A 124 7.45 -9.62 5.09
CA VAL A 124 6.62 -8.68 4.33
C VAL A 124 6.77 -8.91 2.82
N ALA A 125 7.98 -9.16 2.32
CA ALA A 125 8.21 -9.47 0.92
C ALA A 125 7.49 -10.76 0.50
N ILE A 126 7.57 -11.82 1.31
CA ILE A 126 6.85 -13.08 1.07
C ILE A 126 5.33 -12.84 1.10
N ALA A 127 4.82 -12.12 2.10
CA ALA A 127 3.41 -11.81 2.23
C ALA A 127 2.87 -11.03 1.01
N MET A 128 3.64 -10.08 0.50
CA MET A 128 3.29 -9.32 -0.69
C MET A 128 3.25 -10.22 -1.93
N VAL A 129 4.29 -11.04 -2.14
CA VAL A 129 4.33 -12.00 -3.27
C VAL A 129 3.16 -12.97 -3.21
N MET A 130 2.87 -13.53 -2.03
CA MET A 130 1.76 -14.46 -1.85
C MET A 130 0.40 -13.79 -2.09
N SER A 131 0.21 -12.56 -1.64
CA SER A 131 -1.00 -11.77 -1.91
C SER A 131 -1.18 -11.51 -3.41
N ILE A 132 -0.10 -11.14 -4.12
CA ILE A 132 -0.10 -10.98 -5.57
C ILE A 132 -0.45 -12.30 -6.27
N VAL A 133 0.12 -13.43 -5.83
CA VAL A 133 -0.18 -14.75 -6.39
C VAL A 133 -1.65 -15.13 -6.19
N ASN A 134 -2.22 -14.83 -5.01
CA ASN A 134 -3.64 -15.08 -4.74
C ASN A 134 -4.53 -14.24 -5.67
N PHE A 135 -4.24 -12.94 -5.78
CA PHE A 135 -4.95 -12.04 -6.68
C PHE A 135 -4.82 -12.47 -8.16
N TRP A 136 -3.62 -12.89 -8.58
CA TRP A 136 -3.35 -13.35 -9.94
C TRP A 136 -4.21 -14.56 -10.33
N LYS A 137 -4.41 -15.49 -9.40
CA LYS A 137 -5.23 -16.69 -9.60
C LYS A 137 -6.71 -16.34 -9.75
N VAL A 138 -7.22 -15.42 -8.94
CA VAL A 138 -8.63 -15.00 -8.98
C VAL A 138 -8.94 -14.24 -10.26
N MET A 139 -8.04 -13.36 -10.69
CA MET A 139 -8.15 -12.65 -11.96
C MET A 139 -7.99 -13.55 -13.19
N ARG A 140 -7.71 -14.85 -12.99
CA ARG A 140 -7.46 -15.86 -14.05
C ARG A 140 -6.44 -15.37 -15.07
N LEU A 141 -5.45 -14.61 -14.61
CA LEU A 141 -4.43 -14.05 -15.48
C LEU A 141 -3.59 -15.16 -16.10
N PRO A 142 -3.13 -15.00 -17.36
CA PRO A 142 -2.31 -15.99 -18.03
C PRO A 142 -1.01 -16.21 -17.24
N ALA A 143 -0.38 -17.36 -17.45
CA ALA A 143 0.90 -17.64 -16.82
C ALA A 143 1.94 -16.55 -17.18
N PRO A 144 2.86 -16.19 -16.26
CA PRO A 144 3.79 -15.07 -16.49
C PRO A 144 4.61 -15.15 -17.79
N TRP A 145 4.97 -16.35 -18.23
CA TRP A 145 5.71 -16.58 -19.47
C TRP A 145 4.88 -16.42 -20.75
N LYS A 146 3.55 -16.28 -20.65
CA LYS A 146 2.63 -16.02 -21.76
C LYS A 146 2.23 -14.54 -21.86
N LEU A 147 2.75 -13.68 -20.98
CA LEU A 147 2.44 -12.26 -20.98
C LEU A 147 3.14 -11.54 -22.13
N ASP A 148 2.46 -10.54 -22.68
CA ASP A 148 3.10 -9.52 -23.51
C ASP A 148 3.88 -8.56 -22.62
N TRP A 149 5.19 -8.75 -22.54
CA TRP A 149 6.08 -7.92 -21.73
C TRP A 149 6.13 -6.46 -22.18
N GLY A 150 5.79 -6.15 -23.44
CA GLY A 150 5.65 -4.78 -23.92
C GLY A 150 4.44 -4.08 -23.29
N LEU A 151 3.32 -4.78 -23.16
CA LEU A 151 2.14 -4.28 -22.45
C LEU A 151 2.38 -4.18 -20.95
N VAL A 152 3.07 -5.16 -20.35
CA VAL A 152 3.45 -5.10 -18.93
C VAL A 152 4.34 -3.90 -18.66
N ALA A 153 5.38 -3.67 -19.47
CA ALA A 153 6.27 -2.52 -19.33
C ALA A 153 5.52 -1.19 -19.48
N LYS A 154 4.56 -1.12 -20.41
CA LYS A 154 3.67 0.05 -20.56
C LYS A 154 2.81 0.25 -19.31
N GLY A 155 2.21 -0.80 -18.77
CA GLY A 155 1.40 -0.74 -17.55
C GLY A 155 2.23 -0.28 -16.34
N VAL A 156 3.43 -0.83 -16.17
CA VAL A 156 4.38 -0.40 -15.13
C VAL A 156 4.74 1.08 -15.29
N LYS A 157 5.08 1.52 -16.50
CA LYS A 157 5.37 2.94 -16.77
C LYS A 157 4.18 3.83 -16.47
N ASP A 158 2.98 3.47 -16.92
CA ASP A 158 1.77 4.27 -16.72
C ASP A 158 1.41 4.33 -15.21
N GLY A 159 1.64 3.25 -14.46
CA GLY A 159 1.52 3.22 -12.99
C GLY A 159 2.55 4.10 -12.29
N LEU A 160 3.84 3.97 -12.62
CA LEU A 160 4.92 4.76 -12.01
C LEU A 160 4.79 6.26 -12.30
N THR A 161 4.27 6.63 -13.46
CA THR A 161 4.03 8.03 -13.84
C THR A 161 2.68 8.56 -13.34
N LEU A 162 1.83 7.68 -12.77
CA LEU A 162 0.44 7.91 -12.42
C LEU A 162 -0.33 8.59 -13.55
N LYS A 163 -0.13 8.09 -14.78
CA LYS A 163 -0.69 8.65 -16.00
C LYS A 163 -2.20 8.85 -15.90
N TYR A 164 -2.91 7.87 -15.35
CA TYR A 164 -4.38 7.91 -15.25
C TYR A 164 -4.91 8.68 -14.02
N LEU A 165 -4.04 9.30 -13.24
CA LEU A 165 -4.41 10.16 -12.11
C LEU A 165 -4.48 11.65 -12.51
N ASP A 166 -4.36 11.96 -13.80
CA ASP A 166 -4.49 13.30 -14.36
C ASP A 166 -5.93 13.65 -14.80
N GLY A 167 -6.91 12.78 -14.50
CA GLY A 167 -8.31 12.97 -14.86
C GLY A 167 -8.63 12.68 -16.34
N GLY A 168 -7.68 12.21 -17.14
CA GLY A 168 -7.84 11.95 -18.57
C GLY A 168 -7.83 13.21 -19.45
N ASN A 169 -8.07 14.39 -18.87
CA ASN A 169 -8.00 15.69 -19.52
C ASN A 169 -6.72 16.49 -19.15
N GLY A 170 -5.82 15.91 -18.35
CA GLY A 170 -4.58 16.54 -17.91
C GLY A 170 -4.76 17.59 -16.80
N GLN A 171 -5.96 17.78 -16.26
CA GLN A 171 -6.26 18.78 -15.22
C GLN A 171 -6.19 18.21 -13.79
N GLY A 172 -6.09 16.89 -13.65
CA GLY A 172 -6.06 16.19 -12.38
C GLY A 172 -7.43 15.68 -11.95
N CYS A 173 -7.52 15.26 -10.68
CA CYS A 173 -8.72 14.65 -10.13
C CYS A 173 -9.58 15.66 -9.36
N SER A 174 -10.90 15.53 -9.49
CA SER A 174 -11.91 16.28 -8.73
C SER A 174 -12.19 15.63 -7.37
N TYR A 175 -11.13 15.38 -6.60
CA TYR A 175 -11.23 14.88 -5.23
C TYR A 175 -10.49 15.81 -4.27
N PRO A 176 -11.07 16.20 -3.12
CA PRO A 176 -12.43 15.87 -2.65
C PRO A 176 -13.52 16.82 -3.18
N SER A 177 -13.15 17.86 -3.93
CA SER A 177 -14.08 18.87 -4.46
C SER A 177 -14.30 18.74 -5.96
N GLU A 178 -15.34 19.37 -6.51
CA GLU A 178 -15.62 19.37 -7.96
C GLU A 178 -14.47 19.92 -8.82
N LYS A 179 -13.64 20.81 -8.26
CA LYS A 179 -12.56 21.46 -9.00
C LYS A 179 -11.39 20.48 -9.23
N PRO A 180 -11.01 20.20 -10.48
CA PRO A 180 -9.90 19.29 -10.75
C PRO A 180 -8.58 19.85 -10.23
N SER A 181 -7.74 18.96 -9.67
CA SER A 181 -6.43 19.32 -9.14
C SER A 181 -5.40 18.20 -9.31
N MET A 182 -4.16 18.61 -9.61
CA MET A 182 -3.00 17.72 -9.70
C MET A 182 -2.39 17.37 -8.34
N ALA A 183 -2.90 17.95 -7.25
CA ALA A 183 -2.36 17.76 -5.90
C ALA A 183 -2.22 16.27 -5.54
N ARG A 184 -3.25 15.46 -5.80
CA ARG A 184 -3.22 14.02 -5.50
C ARG A 184 -2.06 13.32 -6.24
N ARG A 185 -1.87 13.62 -7.52
CA ARG A 185 -0.77 13.07 -8.31
C ARG A 185 0.59 13.49 -7.75
N TYR A 186 0.77 14.76 -7.44
CA TYR A 186 2.03 15.25 -6.86
C TYR A 186 2.33 14.61 -5.51
N PHE A 187 1.36 14.53 -4.60
CA PHE A 187 1.58 13.89 -3.30
C PHE A 187 1.92 12.40 -3.44
N HIS A 188 1.25 11.66 -4.32
CA HIS A 188 1.60 10.25 -4.56
C HIS A 188 3.00 10.10 -5.17
N GLN A 189 3.37 10.95 -6.14
CA GLN A 189 4.72 10.95 -6.72
C GLN A 189 5.79 11.29 -5.67
N MET A 190 5.53 12.27 -4.78
CA MET A 190 6.45 12.63 -3.70
C MET A 190 6.63 11.49 -2.71
N THR A 191 5.58 10.77 -2.33
CA THR A 191 5.69 9.60 -1.44
C THR A 191 6.48 8.47 -2.12
N PHE A 192 6.14 8.14 -3.36
CA PHE A 192 6.78 7.03 -4.08
C PHE A 192 8.25 7.32 -4.39
N TRP A 193 8.56 8.44 -5.05
CA TRP A 193 9.94 8.76 -5.42
C TRP A 193 10.75 9.26 -4.23
N GLY A 194 10.16 10.03 -3.31
CA GLY A 194 10.84 10.54 -2.13
C GLY A 194 11.36 9.42 -1.22
N SER A 195 10.56 8.36 -1.01
CA SER A 195 11.01 7.18 -0.26
C SER A 195 12.15 6.44 -0.97
N CYS A 196 12.08 6.31 -2.31
CA CYS A 196 13.16 5.73 -3.10
C CYS A 196 14.47 6.52 -2.97
N PHE A 197 14.42 7.86 -3.08
CA PHE A 197 15.61 8.70 -2.94
C PHE A 197 16.23 8.63 -1.53
N ALA A 198 15.40 8.58 -0.48
CA ALA A 198 15.89 8.39 0.89
C ALA A 198 16.62 7.05 1.08
N SER A 199 16.12 5.97 0.47
CA SER A 199 16.73 4.64 0.56
C SER A 199 18.06 4.49 -0.21
N LEU A 200 18.31 5.35 -1.19
CA LEU A 200 19.52 5.36 -2.02
C LEU A 200 20.65 6.25 -1.46
N GLN A 201 20.42 6.91 -0.32
CA GLN A 201 21.47 7.71 0.31
C GLN A 201 22.57 6.79 0.85
N PRO A 202 23.84 7.00 0.45
CA PRO A 202 24.94 6.21 1.00
C PRO A 202 25.05 6.48 2.49
N GLN A 203 24.91 5.42 3.30
CA GLN A 203 25.18 5.48 4.72
C GLN A 203 26.66 5.82 4.89
N ARG A 204 26.98 7.07 5.22
CA ARG A 204 28.28 7.40 5.79
C ARG A 204 28.34 6.73 7.16
N GLN A 205 29.00 5.58 7.22
CA GLN A 205 29.47 5.04 8.49
C GLN A 205 30.42 6.10 9.09
N GLN A 206 30.01 6.69 10.21
CA GLN A 206 30.89 7.42 11.10
C GLN A 206 31.43 6.43 12.13
#